data_AF-A0A524QC64-F1
#
_entry.id   AF-A0A524QC64-F1
#
_cell.length_a   1.000
_cell.length_b   1.000
_cell.length_c   1.000
_cell.angle_alpha   90.00
_cell.angle_beta   90.00
_cell.angle_gamma   90.00
#
_symmetry.space_group_name_H-M   'P 1'
#
loop_
_entity.id
_entity.type
_entity.pdbx_description
1 polymer ?
#
loop_
_entity_poly.entity_id
_entity_poly.type
_entity_poly.pdbx_seq_one_letter_code
_entity_poly.pdbx_strand_id
1 'polypeptide(L)' 'MIADGLNDYDLILASASPRRKQLLEEAGFRFRTATIDYDEHWPGHLRGKEIAEFL' A
#
# COMPACT_ATOMS: atom_id res chain seq x y z
N MET A 1 -12.45 16.48 -2.78
CA MET A 1 -11.28 15.81 -2.16
C MET A 1 -10.67 14.84 -3.16
N ILE A 2 -9.38 14.50 -3.05
CA ILE A 2 -8.75 13.48 -3.95
C ILE A 2 -9.52 12.16 -3.90
N ALA A 3 -10.04 11.79 -2.73
CA ALA A 3 -10.86 10.59 -2.55
C ALA A 3 -12.12 10.53 -3.45
N ASP A 4 -12.73 11.68 -3.77
CA ASP A 4 -13.97 11.69 -4.57
C ASP A 4 -13.73 11.22 -6.01
N GLY A 5 -12.52 11.48 -6.54
CA GLY A 5 -12.13 11.07 -7.88
C GLY A 5 -11.82 9.58 -8.02
N LEU A 6 -11.82 8.83 -6.91
CA LEU A 6 -11.56 7.40 -6.89
C LEU A 6 -12.81 6.55 -6.64
N ASN A 7 -14.00 7.16 -6.56
CA ASN A 7 -15.24 6.46 -6.22
C ASN A 7 -15.64 5.37 -7.24
N ASP A 8 -15.17 5.46 -8.49
CA ASP A 8 -15.46 4.47 -9.54
C ASP A 8 -14.47 3.28 -9.54
N TYR A 9 -13.52 3.25 -8.59
CA TYR A 9 -12.50 2.21 -8.50
C TYR A 9 -12.65 1.38 -7.23
N ASP A 10 -12.41 0.07 -7.35
CA ASP A 10 -12.19 -0.79 -6.18
C ASP A 10 -10.76 -0.57 -5.67
N LEU A 11 -10.60 0.39 -4.76
CA LEU A 11 -9.31 0.67 -4.14
C LEU A 11 -8.97 -0.44 -3.13
N ILE A 12 -7.77 -1.03 -3.27
CA ILE A 12 -7.31 -2.11 -2.42
C ILE A 12 -6.05 -1.66 -1.67
N LEU A 13 -6.07 -1.76 -0.34
CA LEU A 13 -4.88 -1.67 0.49
C LEU A 13 -4.24 -3.04 0.64
N ALA A 14 -3.22 -3.31 -0.19
CA ALA A 14 -2.43 -4.55 -0.17
C ALA A 14 -1.35 -4.54 0.93
N SER A 15 -1.73 -4.25 2.16
CA SER A 15 -0.80 -4.13 3.28
C SER A 15 -1.43 -4.58 4.60
N ALA A 16 -0.71 -5.41 5.35
CA ALA A 16 -1.10 -5.83 6.70
C ALA A 16 -0.84 -4.77 7.79
N SER A 17 -0.22 -3.63 7.46
CA SER A 17 0.12 -2.59 8.44
C SER A 17 -1.11 -1.85 8.98
N PRO A 18 -1.38 -1.89 10.31
CA PRO A 18 -2.49 -1.14 10.92
C PRO A 18 -2.34 0.38 10.75
N ARG A 19 -1.10 0.87 10.78
CA ARG A 19 -0.81 2.30 10.60
C ARG A 19 -1.18 2.80 9.21
N ARG A 20 -0.91 2.02 8.15
CA ARG A 20 -1.28 2.39 6.78
C ARG A 20 -2.80 2.41 6.59
N LYS A 21 -3.51 1.45 7.21
CA LYS A 21 -4.97 1.42 7.21
C LYS A 21 -5.54 2.69 7.84
N GLN A 22 -5.08 3.04 9.04
CA GLN A 22 -5.51 4.24 9.75
C GLN A 22 -5.30 5.51 8.91
N LEU A 23 -4.12 5.68 8.30
CA LEU A 23 -3.83 6.86 7.47
C LEU A 23 -4.78 6.99 6.26
N LEU A 24 -5.11 5.89 5.58
CA LEU A 24 -6.04 5.93 4.45
C LEU A 24 -7.48 6.22 4.89
N GLU A 25 -7.91 5.69 6.05
CA GLU A 25 -9.22 5.97 6.62
C GLU A 25 -9.35 7.46 7.01
N GLU A 26 -8.35 8.01 7.72
CA GLU A 26 -8.32 9.42 8.12
C GLU A 26 -8.23 10.37 6.92
N ALA A 27 -7.62 9.93 5.82
CA ALA A 27 -7.60 10.67 4.56
C ALA A 27 -8.93 10.61 3.77
N GLY A 28 -9.92 9.83 4.24
CA GLY A 28 -11.26 9.76 3.67
C GLY A 28 -11.41 8.82 2.46
N PHE A 29 -10.47 7.90 2.24
CA PHE A 29 -10.58 6.93 1.14
C PHE A 29 -11.54 5.78 1.49
N ARG A 30 -12.29 5.33 0.48
CA ARG A 30 -13.05 4.07 0.54
C ARG A 30 -12.20 2.98 -0.10
N PHE A 31 -11.90 1.92 0.65
CA PHE A 31 -11.04 0.83 0.18
C PHE A 31 -11.34 -0.46 0.93
N ARG A 32 -10.87 -1.60 0.39
CA ARG A 32 -10.81 -2.88 1.09
C ARG A 32 -9.37 -3.28 1.37
N THR A 33 -9.15 -4.07 2.42
CA THR A 33 -7.81 -4.60 2.74
C THR A 33 -7.64 -5.99 2.14
N ALA A 34 -6.49 -6.23 1.51
CA ALA A 34 -6.04 -7.56 1.13
C ALA A 34 -4.66 -7.80 1.74
N THR A 35 -4.57 -8.75 2.68
CA THR A 35 -3.28 -9.14 3.26
C THR A 35 -2.67 -10.21 2.38
N ILE A 36 -1.52 -9.92 1.81
CA ILE A 36 -0.72 -10.84 1.02
C ILE A 36 0.54 -11.10 1.83
N ASP A 37 0.86 -12.37 2.06
CA ASP A 37 2.17 -12.75 2.57
C ASP A 37 3.11 -12.76 1.36
N TYR A 38 4.09 -11.86 1.35
CA TYR A 38 5.03 -11.69 0.26
C TYR A 38 6.44 -11.84 0.77
N ASP A 39 7.24 -12.59 0.03
CA ASP A 39 8.62 -12.88 0.40
C ASP A 39 9.52 -11.71 -0.02
N GLU A 40 9.79 -10.79 0.91
CA GLU A 40 10.59 -9.59 0.67
C GLU A 40 12.10 -9.92 0.58
N HIS A 41 12.51 -10.70 -0.42
CA HIS A 41 13.91 -10.97 -0.74
C HIS A 41 14.39 -10.13 -1.92
N TRP A 42 15.55 -9.50 -1.77
CA TRP A 42 16.18 -8.68 -2.82
C TRP A 42 17.70 -8.93 -2.90
N PRO A 43 18.35 -8.63 -4.04
CA PRO A 43 19.79 -8.74 -4.17
C PRO A 43 20.55 -7.86 -3.17
N GLY A 44 21.53 -8.40 -2.46
CA GLY A 44 22.27 -7.69 -1.40
C GLY A 44 23.11 -6.48 -1.84
N HIS A 45 23.21 -6.21 -3.15
CA HIS A 45 23.86 -5.02 -3.68
C HIS A 45 22.92 -3.80 -3.79
N LEU A 46 21.59 -4.00 -3.72
CA LEU A 46 20.62 -2.91 -3.76
C LEU A 46 20.61 -2.15 -2.42
N ARG A 47 20.49 -0.81 -2.47
CA ARG A 47 20.48 0.04 -1.28
C ARG A 47 19.33 1.05 -1.31
N GLY A 48 18.73 1.28 -0.14
CA GLY A 48 17.73 2.32 0.05
C GLY A 48 16.57 2.23 -0.94
N LYS A 49 16.44 3.25 -1.81
CA LYS A 49 15.38 3.33 -2.84
C LYS A 49 15.38 2.14 -3.80
N GLU A 50 16.55 1.61 -4.13
CA GLU A 50 16.71 0.50 -5.09
C GLU A 50 15.98 -0.77 -4.62
N ILE A 51 15.88 -0.97 -3.31
CA ILE A 51 15.16 -2.11 -2.72
C ILE A 51 13.65 -1.93 -2.90
N ALA A 52 13.14 -0.72 -2.63
CA ALA A 52 11.71 -0.42 -2.72
C ALA A 52 11.17 -0.38 -4.17
N GLU A 53 12.04 -0.20 -5.16
CA GLU A 53 11.68 -0.30 -6.58
C GLU A 53 11.72 -1.75 -7.11
N PHE A 54 12.47 -2.63 -6.43
CA PHE A 54 12.59 -4.05 -6.78
C PHE A 54 11.42 -4.88 -6.24
N LEU A 55 10.96 -4.56 -5.03
CA LEU A 55 9.83 -5.20 -4.35
C LEU A 55 8.49 -4.70 -4.89
#